data_AF-A0A958BZR0-F1
#
_entry.id   AF-A0A958BZR0-F1
#
_cell.length_a   1.000
_cell.length_b   1.000
_cell.length_c   1.000
_cell.angle_alpha   90.00
_cell.angle_beta   90.00
_cell.angle_gamma   90.00
#
_symmetry.space_group_name_H-M   'P 1'
#
loop_
_entity.id
_entity.type
_entity.pdbx_description
1 polymer ?
#
loop_
_entity_poly.entity_id
_entity_poly.type
_entity_poly.pdbx_seq_one_letter_code
_entity_poly.pdbx_strand_id
1 'polypeptide(L)'
;MAARTSPEPRDQTRRLTILYIFALSSIALLSIVGQAVIFTFLGQQTSDATVINIAGRQRMLSQRLSKAALIIQTTTDAAARQPAVAELTEVRALWQTSHQALQHGDPALDVPGDNSSAVTAMFAEIEPYHQTMLAASQTLLNTVAESPAADVSPMVTQILAAEPAFLTGMDEIVFQ
;
A
#
# COMPACT_ATOMS: atom_id res chain seq x y z
N MET A 1 25.12 10.00 78.73
CA MET A 1 25.89 8.95 78.04
C MET A 1 24.90 8.11 77.24
N ALA A 2 24.65 8.46 75.97
CA ALA A 2 23.62 7.82 75.14
C ALA A 2 24.28 6.84 74.17
N ALA A 3 24.00 5.55 74.33
CA ALA A 3 24.49 4.48 73.48
C ALA A 3 23.71 4.46 72.15
N ARG A 4 24.42 4.58 71.03
CA ARG A 4 23.86 4.33 69.70
C ARG A 4 23.75 2.82 69.51
N THR A 5 22.53 2.30 69.49
CA THR A 5 22.25 0.90 69.16
C THR A 5 22.44 0.68 67.66
N SER A 6 23.41 -0.15 67.28
CA SER A 6 23.64 -0.61 65.91
C SER A 6 22.46 -1.48 65.43
N PRO A 7 21.93 -1.29 64.21
CA PRO A 7 20.81 -2.09 63.73
C PRO A 7 21.21 -3.57 63.53
N GLU A 8 20.30 -4.49 63.93
CA GLU A 8 20.42 -5.94 63.82
C GLU A 8 20.69 -6.42 62.36
N PRO A 9 21.55 -7.43 62.13
CA PRO A 9 21.98 -7.86 60.80
C PRO A 9 20.84 -8.36 59.87
N ARG A 10 19.69 -8.76 60.44
CA ARG A 10 18.50 -9.18 59.67
C ARG A 10 17.77 -8.02 58.95
N ASP A 11 17.85 -6.80 59.46
CA ASP A 11 17.22 -5.64 58.80
C ASP A 11 18.03 -5.17 57.59
N GLN A 12 19.35 -5.36 57.61
CA GLN A 12 20.24 -4.99 56.52
C GLN A 12 20.02 -5.87 55.29
N THR A 13 19.88 -7.20 55.47
CA THR A 13 19.64 -8.13 54.37
C THR A 13 18.27 -7.93 53.73
N ARG A 14 17.22 -7.72 54.52
CA ARG A 14 15.86 -7.42 54.02
C ARG A 14 15.82 -6.15 53.17
N ARG A 15 16.51 -5.09 53.59
CA ARG A 15 16.62 -3.84 52.82
C ARG A 15 17.32 -4.06 51.48
N LEU A 16 18.42 -4.82 51.48
CA LEU A 16 19.15 -5.17 50.25
C LEU A 16 18.30 -6.02 49.30
N THR A 17 17.55 -7.00 49.83
CA THR A 17 16.63 -7.83 49.03
C THR A 17 15.53 -6.98 48.39
N ILE A 18 14.93 -6.04 49.13
CA ILE A 18 13.90 -5.14 48.59
C ILE A 18 14.48 -4.25 47.48
N LEU A 19 15.65 -3.63 47.71
CA LEU A 19 16.34 -2.82 46.70
C LEU A 19 16.68 -3.64 45.45
N TYR A 20 17.12 -4.88 45.63
CA TYR A 20 17.41 -5.80 44.52
C TYR A 20 16.15 -6.16 43.72
N ILE A 21 15.04 -6.46 44.40
CA ILE A 21 13.75 -6.71 43.75
C ILE A 21 13.30 -5.46 42.97
N PHE A 22 13.39 -4.27 43.56
CA PHE A 22 13.06 -3.02 42.85
C PHE A 22 13.94 -2.81 41.62
N ALA A 23 15.24 -3.04 41.72
CA ALA A 23 16.16 -2.91 40.59
C ALA A 23 15.81 -3.91 39.48
N LEU A 24 15.60 -5.19 39.82
CA LEU A 24 15.20 -6.21 38.85
C LEU A 24 13.83 -5.94 38.23
N SER A 25 12.84 -5.53 39.01
CA SER A 25 11.52 -5.15 38.50
C SER A 25 11.60 -3.94 37.58
N SER A 26 12.46 -2.96 37.88
CA SER A 26 12.68 -1.80 37.03
C SER A 26 13.34 -2.20 35.71
N ILE A 27 14.35 -3.08 35.75
CA ILE A 27 14.98 -3.63 34.53
C ILE A 27 13.95 -4.39 33.69
N ALA A 28 13.19 -5.29 34.31
CA ALA A 28 12.16 -6.06 33.62
C ALA A 28 11.09 -5.16 32.97
N LEU A 29 10.62 -4.14 33.70
CA LEU A 29 9.66 -3.17 33.19
C LEU A 29 10.21 -2.38 32.00
N LEU A 30 11.44 -1.86 32.13
CA LEU A 30 12.10 -1.13 31.04
C LEU A 30 12.31 -2.04 29.81
N SER A 31 12.65 -3.31 30.00
CA SER A 31 12.76 -4.28 28.91
C SER A 31 11.41 -4.53 28.22
N ILE A 32 10.31 -4.66 28.97
CA ILE A 32 8.96 -4.85 28.40
C ILE A 32 8.54 -3.63 27.58
N VAL A 33 8.74 -2.42 28.12
CA VAL A 33 8.42 -1.17 27.40
C VAL A 33 9.27 -1.05 26.13
N GLY A 34 10.57 -1.33 26.23
CA GLY A 34 11.48 -1.32 25.08
C GLY A 34 11.03 -2.29 23.98
N GLN A 35 10.64 -3.52 24.36
CA GLN A 35 10.09 -4.50 23.41
C GLN A 35 8.79 -4.00 22.77
N ALA A 36 7.85 -3.45 23.55
CA ALA A 36 6.60 -2.91 23.01
C ALA A 36 6.83 -1.83 21.95
N VAL A 37 7.75 -0.89 22.21
CA VAL A 37 8.13 0.17 21.25
C VAL A 37 8.73 -0.42 19.98
N ILE A 38 9.63 -1.40 20.10
CA ILE A 38 10.25 -2.08 18.95
C ILE A 38 9.17 -2.78 18.10
N PHE A 39 8.24 -3.50 18.72
CA PHE A 39 7.15 -4.18 18.01
C PHE A 39 6.23 -3.21 17.27
N THR A 40 5.87 -2.07 17.89
CA THR A 40 5.06 -1.05 17.20
C THR A 40 5.78 -0.43 16.02
N PHE A 41 7.07 -0.14 16.16
CA PHE A 41 7.86 0.49 15.10
C PHE A 41 8.07 -0.46 13.91
N LEU A 42 8.37 -1.74 14.18
CA LEU A 42 8.51 -2.76 13.13
C LEU A 42 7.21 -3.00 12.36
N GLY A 43 6.06 -2.97 13.05
CA GLY A 43 4.73 -3.09 12.42
C GLY A 43 4.45 -1.94 11.45
N GLN A 44 4.68 -0.69 11.87
CA GLN A 44 4.51 0.49 11.01
C GLN A 44 5.44 0.43 9.80
N GLN A 45 6.73 0.15 10.00
CA GLN A 45 7.71 0.09 8.91
C GLN A 45 7.41 -1.01 7.87
N THR A 46 6.81 -2.13 8.29
CA THR A 46 6.40 -3.20 7.37
C THR A 46 5.18 -2.79 6.54
N SER A 47 4.19 -2.15 7.16
CA SER A 47 3.01 -1.63 6.48
C SER A 47 3.37 -0.51 5.49
N ASP A 48 4.26 0.41 5.87
CA ASP A 48 4.77 1.47 4.98
C ASP A 48 5.45 0.89 3.73
N ALA A 49 6.26 -0.15 3.90
CA ALA A 49 6.91 -0.83 2.78
C ALA A 49 5.90 -1.49 1.83
N THR A 50 4.81 -2.06 2.38
CA THR A 50 3.71 -2.63 1.59
C THR A 50 2.99 -1.55 0.77
N VAL A 51 2.65 -0.42 1.40
CA VAL A 51 2.02 0.74 0.75
C VAL A 51 2.89 1.26 -0.39
N ILE A 52 4.16 1.53 -0.13
CA ILE A 52 5.12 2.03 -1.13
C ILE A 52 5.22 1.07 -2.31
N ASN A 53 5.26 -0.24 -2.06
CA ASN A 53 5.34 -1.25 -3.12
C ASN A 53 4.05 -1.30 -3.97
N ILE A 54 2.88 -1.21 -3.34
CA ILE A 54 1.60 -1.18 -4.06
C ILE A 54 1.46 0.11 -4.87
N ALA A 55 1.77 1.26 -4.29
CA ALA A 55 1.79 2.55 -4.97
C ALA A 55 2.80 2.55 -6.13
N GLY A 56 4.01 2.02 -5.92
CA GLY A 56 5.01 1.86 -6.98
C GLY A 56 4.56 0.94 -8.11
N ARG A 57 3.76 -0.10 -7.81
CA ARG A 57 3.16 -0.98 -8.82
C ARG A 57 2.09 -0.30 -9.66
N GLN A 58 1.40 0.73 -9.16
CA GLN A 58 0.36 1.45 -9.93
C GLN A 58 0.88 1.96 -11.28
N ARG A 59 2.12 2.47 -11.32
CA ARG A 59 2.77 2.96 -12.55
C ARG A 59 3.01 1.86 -13.56
N MET A 60 3.50 0.71 -13.09
CA MET A 60 3.72 -0.44 -13.95
C MET A 60 2.40 -1.00 -14.49
N LEU A 61 1.36 -1.00 -13.66
CA LEU A 61 0.03 -1.46 -14.05
C LEU A 61 -0.63 -0.52 -15.05
N SER A 62 -0.55 0.81 -14.88
CA SER A 62 -1.10 1.78 -15.85
C SER A 62 -0.45 1.63 -17.23
N GLN A 63 0.87 1.42 -17.26
CA GLN A 63 1.62 1.18 -18.50
C GLN A 63 1.28 -0.18 -19.14
N ARG A 64 1.17 -1.25 -18.33
CA ARG A 64 0.74 -2.57 -18.83
C ARG A 64 -0.66 -2.53 -19.41
N LEU A 65 -1.59 -1.81 -18.77
CA LEU A 65 -2.95 -1.58 -19.24
C LEU A 65 -2.94 -0.89 -20.61
N SER A 66 -2.21 0.22 -20.74
CA SER A 66 -2.03 0.96 -22.00
C SER A 66 -1.40 0.10 -23.10
N LYS A 67 -0.37 -0.68 -22.77
CA LYS A 67 0.28 -1.60 -23.71
C LYS A 67 -0.66 -2.71 -24.18
N ALA A 68 -1.43 -3.32 -23.29
CA ALA A 68 -2.39 -4.36 -23.64
C ALA A 68 -3.50 -3.80 -24.55
N ALA A 69 -4.00 -2.59 -24.26
CA ALA A 69 -4.97 -1.90 -25.11
C ALA A 69 -4.42 -1.62 -26.52
N LEU A 70 -3.16 -1.18 -26.64
CA LEU A 70 -2.50 -1.00 -27.93
C LEU A 70 -2.36 -2.32 -28.71
N ILE A 71 -1.95 -3.41 -28.05
CA ILE A 71 -1.83 -4.72 -28.70
C ILE A 71 -3.20 -5.20 -29.21
N ILE A 72 -4.26 -4.96 -28.43
CA ILE A 72 -5.64 -5.26 -28.84
C ILE A 72 -6.01 -4.48 -30.12
N GLN A 73 -5.65 -3.20 -30.21
CA GLN A 73 -5.91 -2.37 -31.38
C GLN A 73 -5.14 -2.85 -32.62
N THR A 74 -3.86 -3.16 -32.47
CA THR A 74 -2.97 -3.45 -33.61
C THR A 74 -3.08 -4.88 -34.11
N THR A 75 -3.61 -5.80 -33.30
CA THR A 75 -3.72 -7.22 -33.66
C THR A 75 -5.07 -7.49 -34.32
N THR A 76 -5.07 -7.83 -35.61
CA THR A 76 -6.29 -8.11 -36.38
C THR A 76 -6.84 -9.52 -36.13
N ASP A 77 -5.96 -10.49 -35.94
CA ASP A 77 -6.37 -11.88 -35.66
C ASP A 77 -6.95 -12.02 -34.24
N ALA A 78 -8.17 -12.54 -34.16
CA ALA A 78 -8.91 -12.64 -32.90
C ALA A 78 -8.28 -13.63 -31.92
N ALA A 79 -7.63 -14.70 -32.40
CA ALA A 79 -6.98 -15.70 -31.55
C ALA A 79 -5.66 -15.15 -30.98
N ALA A 80 -4.84 -14.51 -31.81
CA ALA A 80 -3.60 -13.86 -31.41
C ALA A 80 -3.83 -12.68 -30.44
N ARG A 81 -5.03 -12.09 -30.45
CA ARG A 81 -5.42 -11.02 -29.53
C ARG A 81 -5.77 -11.50 -28.11
N GLN A 82 -6.20 -12.75 -27.94
CA GLN A 82 -6.69 -13.27 -26.66
C GLN A 82 -5.73 -13.08 -25.46
N PRO A 83 -4.40 -13.26 -25.60
CA PRO A 83 -3.48 -13.00 -24.51
C PRO A 83 -3.51 -11.55 -24.03
N ALA A 84 -3.66 -10.58 -24.94
CA ALA A 84 -3.76 -9.17 -24.58
C ALA A 84 -5.10 -8.82 -23.92
N VAL A 85 -6.19 -9.48 -24.31
CA VAL A 85 -7.51 -9.37 -23.66
C VAL A 85 -7.45 -9.90 -22.22
N ALA A 86 -6.81 -11.05 -22.02
CA ALA A 86 -6.59 -11.63 -20.69
C ALA A 86 -5.73 -10.71 -19.80
N GLU A 87 -4.60 -10.24 -20.34
CA GLU A 87 -3.70 -9.29 -19.68
C GLU A 87 -4.43 -7.99 -19.28
N LEU A 88 -5.18 -7.38 -20.20
CA LEU A 88 -5.97 -6.18 -19.91
C LEU A 88 -7.02 -6.44 -18.82
N THR A 89 -7.61 -7.63 -18.81
CA THR A 89 -8.61 -8.01 -17.80
C THR A 89 -7.99 -8.10 -16.41
N GLU A 90 -6.87 -8.81 -16.29
CA GLU A 90 -6.15 -9.00 -15.04
C GLU A 90 -5.58 -7.69 -14.50
N VAL A 91 -4.85 -6.95 -15.35
CA VAL A 91 -4.18 -5.71 -14.96
C VAL A 91 -5.19 -4.66 -14.53
N ARG A 92 -6.31 -4.49 -15.25
CA ARG A 92 -7.39 -3.57 -14.85
C ARG A 92 -7.92 -3.88 -13.45
N ALA A 93 -8.21 -5.16 -13.18
CA ALA A 93 -8.75 -5.58 -11.89
C ALA A 93 -7.73 -5.35 -10.75
N LEU A 94 -6.48 -5.75 -10.95
CA LEU A 94 -5.43 -5.56 -9.95
C LEU A 94 -5.15 -4.07 -9.71
N TRP A 95 -5.11 -3.27 -10.78
CA TRP A 95 -4.91 -1.83 -10.70
C TRP A 95 -6.02 -1.13 -9.91
N GLN A 96 -7.28 -1.42 -10.25
CA GLN A 96 -8.45 -0.88 -9.55
C GLN A 96 -8.46 -1.25 -8.06
N THR A 97 -8.30 -2.53 -7.73
CA THR A 97 -8.31 -2.99 -6.33
C THR A 97 -7.19 -2.35 -5.53
N SER A 98 -5.99 -2.30 -6.11
CA SER A 98 -4.85 -1.67 -5.47
C SER A 98 -5.05 -0.16 -5.27
N HIS A 99 -5.63 0.54 -6.25
CA HIS A 99 -5.95 1.98 -6.14
C HIS A 99 -6.98 2.24 -5.04
N GLN A 100 -8.00 1.38 -4.91
CA GLN A 100 -8.99 1.47 -3.83
C GLN A 100 -8.39 1.20 -2.46
N ALA A 101 -7.53 0.19 -2.35
CA ALA A 101 -6.81 -0.15 -1.13
C ALA A 101 -5.91 1.00 -0.68
N LEU A 102 -5.17 1.62 -1.60
CA LEU A 102 -4.33 2.78 -1.28
C LEU A 102 -5.12 3.98 -0.77
N GLN A 103 -6.36 4.19 -1.23
CA GLN A 103 -7.19 5.32 -0.79
C GLN A 103 -7.90 5.07 0.54
N HIS A 104 -8.40 3.85 0.76
CA HIS A 104 -9.33 3.55 1.85
C HIS A 104 -8.82 2.52 2.87
N GLY A 105 -7.65 1.92 2.61
CA GLY A 105 -7.14 0.77 3.34
C GLY A 105 -7.73 -0.55 2.85
N ASP A 106 -6.96 -1.62 3.04
CA ASP A 106 -7.40 -3.00 2.84
C ASP A 106 -6.62 -3.93 3.79
N PRO A 107 -7.26 -4.45 4.86
CA PRO A 107 -6.63 -5.39 5.79
C PRO A 107 -6.13 -6.67 5.14
N ALA A 108 -6.73 -7.12 4.02
CA ALA A 108 -6.29 -8.31 3.30
C ALA A 108 -4.98 -8.06 2.54
N LEU A 109 -4.69 -6.81 2.20
CA LEU A 109 -3.46 -6.38 1.53
C LEU A 109 -2.45 -5.74 2.48
N ASP A 110 -2.73 -5.71 3.79
CA ASP A 110 -1.91 -5.03 4.81
C ASP A 110 -1.70 -3.53 4.51
N VAL A 111 -2.71 -2.90 3.91
CA VAL A 111 -2.72 -1.47 3.57
C VAL A 111 -3.55 -0.72 4.61
N PRO A 112 -2.96 0.22 5.34
CA PRO A 112 -3.68 1.03 6.30
C PRO A 112 -4.46 2.13 5.56
N GLY A 113 -5.61 2.53 6.10
CA GLY A 113 -6.52 3.49 5.48
C GLY A 113 -6.38 4.93 6.00
N ASP A 114 -5.28 5.25 6.67
CA ASP A 114 -5.06 6.49 7.42
C ASP A 114 -4.12 7.46 6.68
N ASN A 115 -4.42 7.71 5.40
CA ASN A 115 -3.70 8.69 4.58
C ASN A 115 -3.71 10.10 5.20
N SER A 116 -2.59 10.82 5.02
CA SER A 116 -2.53 12.24 5.36
C SER A 116 -3.44 13.06 4.44
N SER A 117 -3.90 14.23 4.90
CA SER A 117 -4.73 15.13 4.08
C SER A 117 -4.07 15.53 2.74
N ALA A 118 -2.74 15.59 2.69
CA ALA A 118 -1.99 15.87 1.48
C ALA A 118 -2.09 14.71 0.47
N VAL A 119 -1.88 13.47 0.93
CA VAL A 119 -1.99 12.26 0.09
C VAL A 119 -3.43 12.07 -0.39
N THR A 120 -4.43 12.33 0.45
CA THR A 120 -5.84 12.29 0.05
C THR A 120 -6.15 13.31 -1.06
N ALA A 121 -5.59 14.52 -0.99
CA ALA A 121 -5.76 15.52 -2.04
C ALA A 121 -5.10 15.09 -3.35
N MET A 122 -3.89 14.53 -3.29
CA MET A 122 -3.19 14.00 -4.48
C MET A 122 -3.98 12.87 -5.16
N PHE A 123 -4.55 11.94 -4.38
CA PHE A 123 -5.44 10.91 -4.94
C PHE A 123 -6.67 11.50 -5.62
N ALA A 124 -7.28 12.53 -5.03
CA ALA A 124 -8.42 13.22 -5.63
C ALA A 124 -8.06 13.92 -6.95
N GLU A 125 -6.84 14.42 -7.09
CA GLU A 125 -6.34 15.04 -8.33
C GLU A 125 -6.16 14.03 -9.47
N ILE A 126 -5.69 12.81 -9.17
CA ILE A 126 -5.49 11.77 -10.19
C ILE A 126 -6.73 10.93 -10.51
N GLU A 127 -7.74 10.96 -9.64
CA GLU A 127 -8.95 10.12 -9.75
C GLU A 127 -9.68 10.22 -11.11
N PRO A 128 -9.84 11.41 -11.74
CA PRO A 128 -10.49 11.51 -13.04
C PRO A 128 -9.77 10.72 -14.14
N TYR A 129 -8.44 10.68 -14.12
CA TYR A 129 -7.63 9.94 -15.09
C TYR A 129 -7.75 8.44 -14.85
N HIS A 130 -7.70 8.02 -13.57
CA HIS A 130 -7.92 6.63 -13.18
C HIS A 130 -9.29 6.12 -13.68
N GLN A 131 -10.36 6.87 -13.43
CA GLN A 131 -11.72 6.52 -13.87
C GLN A 131 -11.86 6.49 -15.38
N THR A 132 -11.23 7.43 -16.09
CA THR A 132 -11.25 7.45 -17.56
C THR A 132 -10.63 6.18 -18.14
N MET A 133 -9.46 5.77 -17.62
CA MET A 133 -8.79 4.54 -18.07
C MET A 133 -9.57 3.28 -17.70
N LEU A 134 -10.18 3.22 -16.51
CA LEU A 134 -11.02 2.09 -16.10
C LEU A 134 -12.26 1.94 -17.00
N ALA A 135 -12.99 3.04 -17.24
CA ALA A 135 -14.18 3.03 -18.07
C ALA A 135 -13.86 2.66 -19.53
N ALA A 136 -12.79 3.25 -20.08
CA ALA A 136 -12.36 2.97 -21.45
C ALA A 136 -11.88 1.53 -21.62
N SER A 137 -11.11 0.99 -20.67
CA SER A 137 -10.64 -0.41 -20.73
C SER A 137 -11.79 -1.41 -20.57
N GLN A 138 -12.78 -1.14 -19.72
CA GLN A 138 -13.98 -1.97 -19.64
C GLN A 138 -14.78 -1.95 -20.95
N THR A 139 -14.96 -0.77 -21.54
CA THR A 139 -15.68 -0.61 -22.81
C THR A 139 -14.95 -1.33 -23.95
N LEU A 140 -13.62 -1.25 -23.97
CA LEU A 140 -12.77 -1.98 -24.91
C LEU A 140 -12.98 -3.49 -24.80
N LEU A 141 -12.94 -4.05 -23.59
CA LEU A 141 -13.14 -5.48 -23.35
C LEU A 141 -14.53 -5.94 -23.79
N ASN A 142 -15.58 -5.19 -23.45
CA ASN A 142 -16.95 -5.50 -23.88
C ASN A 142 -17.07 -5.47 -25.41
N THR A 143 -16.49 -4.46 -26.05
CA THR A 143 -16.53 -4.30 -27.52
C THR A 143 -15.88 -5.47 -28.24
N VAL A 144 -14.70 -5.92 -27.78
CA VAL A 144 -14.00 -7.05 -28.39
C VAL A 144 -14.72 -8.39 -28.13
N ALA A 145 -15.39 -8.52 -26.99
CA ALA A 145 -16.18 -9.70 -26.66
C ALA A 145 -17.43 -9.82 -27.54
N GLU A 146 -18.11 -8.70 -27.81
CA GLU A 146 -19.31 -8.67 -28.65
C GLU A 146 -18.99 -8.73 -30.15
N SER A 147 -17.96 -8.02 -30.58
CA SER A 147 -17.54 -7.94 -31.98
C SER A 147 -16.02 -7.89 -32.10
N PRO A 148 -15.37 -9.04 -32.39
CA PRO A 148 -13.91 -9.09 -32.54
C PRO A 148 -13.34 -8.19 -33.64
N ALA A 149 -14.15 -7.74 -34.59
CA ALA A 149 -13.72 -6.85 -35.67
C ALA A 149 -14.08 -5.37 -35.43
N ALA A 150 -14.69 -5.03 -34.29
CA ALA A 150 -15.08 -3.65 -33.99
C ALA A 150 -13.85 -2.73 -33.82
N ASP A 151 -14.04 -1.47 -34.18
CA ASP A 151 -13.04 -0.43 -33.97
C ASP A 151 -12.93 -0.08 -32.47
N VAL A 152 -11.76 -0.35 -31.90
CA VAL A 152 -11.44 -0.07 -30.50
C VAL A 152 -10.63 1.22 -30.32
N SER A 153 -10.30 1.91 -31.41
CA SER A 153 -9.45 3.11 -31.41
C SER A 153 -9.92 4.20 -30.44
N PRO A 154 -11.23 4.51 -30.32
CA PRO A 154 -11.68 5.54 -29.39
C PRO A 154 -11.33 5.24 -27.93
N MET A 155 -11.45 3.98 -27.49
CA MET A 155 -11.13 3.57 -26.13
C MET A 155 -9.62 3.59 -25.88
N VAL A 156 -8.84 3.15 -26.86
CA VAL A 156 -7.38 3.16 -26.77
C VAL A 156 -6.86 4.59 -26.69
N THR A 157 -7.40 5.52 -27.49
CA THR A 157 -7.04 6.94 -27.40
C THR A 157 -7.36 7.54 -26.04
N GLN A 158 -8.51 7.21 -25.43
CA GLN A 158 -8.86 7.69 -24.08
C GLN A 158 -7.87 7.18 -23.02
N ILE A 159 -7.50 5.89 -23.09
CA ILE A 159 -6.53 5.28 -22.17
C ILE A 159 -5.18 6.01 -22.29
N LEU A 160 -4.67 6.17 -23.53
CA LEU A 160 -3.36 6.80 -23.78
C LEU A 160 -3.33 8.30 -23.46
N ALA A 161 -4.46 8.99 -23.55
CA ALA A 161 -4.55 10.41 -23.20
C ALA A 161 -4.56 10.65 -21.68
N ALA A 162 -5.16 9.73 -20.91
CA ALA A 162 -5.27 9.85 -19.46
C ALA A 162 -4.03 9.33 -18.70
N GLU A 163 -3.35 8.31 -19.25
CA GLU A 163 -2.25 7.62 -18.57
C GLU A 163 -1.09 8.52 -18.12
N PRO A 164 -0.61 9.49 -18.92
CA PRO A 164 0.53 10.30 -18.51
C PRO A 164 0.27 11.12 -17.24
N ALA A 165 -0.92 11.72 -17.12
CA ALA A 165 -1.29 12.52 -15.96
C ALA A 165 -1.50 11.64 -14.71
N PHE A 166 -2.09 10.46 -14.88
CA PHE A 166 -2.17 9.47 -13.80
C PHE A 166 -0.77 9.04 -13.33
N LEU A 167 0.12 8.72 -14.26
CA LEU A 167 1.46 8.23 -13.94
C LEU A 167 2.28 9.28 -13.19
N THR A 168 2.25 10.54 -13.64
CA THR A 168 2.93 11.65 -12.95
C THR A 168 2.39 11.85 -11.53
N GLY A 169 1.07 11.88 -11.34
CA GLY A 169 0.53 12.06 -9.99
C GLY A 169 0.77 10.84 -9.08
N MET A 170 0.79 9.62 -9.62
CA MET A 170 1.21 8.44 -8.85
C MET A 170 2.69 8.47 -8.46
N ASP A 171 3.56 9.02 -9.31
CA ASP A 171 4.97 9.26 -8.93
C ASP A 171 5.04 10.21 -7.73
N GLU A 172 4.30 11.32 -7.76
CA GLU A 172 4.28 12.30 -6.65
C GLU A 172 3.78 11.69 -5.34
N ILE A 173 2.72 10.86 -5.39
CA ILE A 173 2.19 10.16 -4.21
C ILE A 173 3.22 9.23 -3.58
N VAL A 174 4.03 8.52 -4.37
CA VAL A 174 5.03 7.58 -3.85
C VAL A 174 6.17 8.29 -3.10
N PHE A 175 6.40 9.58 -3.36
CA PHE A 175 7.50 10.35 -2.77
C PHE A 175 7.08 11.24 -1.59
N GLN A 176 5.81 11.23 -1.17
CA GLN A 176 5.35 11.84 0.09
C GLN A 176 5.56 10.90 1.28
#